data_AF-A0A6J1WJQ3-F1
#
_entry.id   AF-A0A6J1WJQ3-F1
#
_cell.length_a   1.000
_cell.length_b   1.000
_cell.length_c   1.000
_cell.angle_alpha   90.00
_cell.angle_beta   90.00
_cell.angle_gamma   90.00
#
_symmetry.space_group_name_H-M   'P 1'
#
loop_
_entity.id
_entity.type
_entity.pdbx_description
1 polymer ?
#
loop_
_entity_poly.entity_id
_entity_poly.type
_entity_poly.pdbx_seq_one_letter_code
_entity_poly.pdbx_strand_id
1 'polypeptide(L)'
;MSTTVENGINGAEEGRGTTYFFSRSRSSASLWQRASLFFSIYWKSLLVVFTPIVLLPIPILNHGTQYRCMYVVLIMATYWVLELLPLPVTSMLPIVLFPTMGILDSDKTCASYMKETNMMFMGGLMIAAGVQHSKLPKRVALWTVQVVGCSHRRLNFGLTFVTMFISMWVSNAAATTMMVPIVEAILEVLEQQGLGDVYINRKKNATPENGKDVKAVKGEEEAPIPSNITICYFLSIAYASTLGGCGTLVGTATNSAFKGIFDSEFPQYSGSVNFFWFMVYSMPPMLLMQLLVWLALQVTFMGMFRPNSEAAKQVNMASSGSQTTMKVITEQYRNLGPTTFHEKSSGLLFLLAVFLYIFRKPGFIPGWADVMTNLKVKDGVTSMFIVVLMFIIPMSVDFIKFFSSSSSYEELAASKPSPGIVTWAILKDKVPWGLLFLLGGGFALAEGSKATGLSSMIGGSLVSLHGLPPALVLLVVVLVTQLITEFTSNVAIANLILPVLANMSRSLGMDPRYLMVPATLACSMAFHMPVGTPPNAIVAGVAHIPTAKMAIGGIGPKIITTLIVWGAYPTWGSYIFSPLENADVSQVSAVAKNVTLNCNITAQALTAARNFTCGLPKGVNATSGLVSCSYSLFRG
;
A
#
# COMPACT_ATOMS: atom_id res chain seq x y z
N MET A 1 -37.90 -11.40 -59.06
CA MET A 1 -37.52 -9.96 -59.11
C MET A 1 -36.88 -9.66 -57.76
N SER A 2 -35.54 -9.66 -57.66
CA SER A 2 -34.69 -8.46 -57.80
C SER A 2 -35.02 -7.45 -56.68
N THR A 3 -34.19 -7.23 -55.64
CA THR A 3 -32.70 -7.27 -55.60
C THR A 3 -32.07 -7.85 -54.31
N THR A 4 -30.90 -8.46 -54.50
CA THR A 4 -29.72 -8.59 -53.59
C THR A 4 -29.81 -9.33 -52.23
N VAL A 5 -29.15 -10.49 -52.26
CA VAL A 5 -28.51 -11.25 -51.16
C VAL A 5 -26.97 -11.12 -51.48
N GLU A 6 -25.96 -11.31 -50.62
CA GLU A 6 -25.76 -12.34 -49.58
C GLU A 6 -24.76 -11.96 -48.44
N ASN A 7 -24.53 -12.94 -47.56
CA ASN A 7 -23.79 -13.09 -46.31
C ASN A 7 -22.24 -12.99 -46.32
N GLY A 8 -21.65 -12.99 -45.11
CA GLY A 8 -20.27 -13.44 -44.81
C GLY A 8 -19.54 -12.54 -43.79
N ILE A 9 -19.62 -12.70 -42.46
CA ILE A 9 -19.11 -13.77 -41.55
C ILE A 9 -17.58 -13.74 -41.31
N ASN A 10 -17.22 -13.50 -40.03
CA ASN A 10 -15.96 -13.81 -39.29
C ASN A 10 -14.60 -13.16 -39.68
N GLY A 11 -13.88 -12.74 -38.63
CA GLY A 11 -12.41 -12.90 -38.52
C GLY A 11 -11.52 -11.67 -38.77
N ALA A 12 -11.07 -11.03 -37.68
CA ALA A 12 -9.86 -10.20 -37.61
C ALA A 12 -9.54 -9.97 -36.12
N GLU A 13 -8.89 -10.89 -35.41
CA GLU A 13 -7.43 -11.12 -35.34
C GLU A 13 -6.57 -9.91 -34.94
N GLU A 14 -5.61 -10.21 -34.05
CA GLU A 14 -4.61 -9.28 -33.52
C GLU A 14 -3.68 -8.78 -34.63
N GLY A 15 -3.80 -7.50 -34.99
CA GLY A 15 -2.94 -6.84 -35.97
C GLY A 15 -2.19 -5.65 -35.41
N ARG A 16 -1.00 -5.84 -34.86
CA ARG A 16 -0.02 -4.74 -34.68
C ARG A 16 0.46 -4.27 -36.06
N GLY A 17 -0.30 -3.39 -36.69
CA GLY A 17 -0.01 -2.83 -38.01
C GLY A 17 -0.24 -1.32 -38.04
N THR A 18 0.70 -0.53 -37.51
CA THR A 18 0.65 0.94 -37.57
C THR A 18 1.04 1.45 -38.96
N THR A 19 0.22 1.17 -39.97
CA THR A 19 0.25 1.86 -41.28
C THR A 19 -0.83 2.92 -41.32
N TYR A 20 -0.57 4.05 -40.68
CA TYR A 20 -1.35 5.27 -40.92
C TYR A 20 -1.15 5.71 -42.37
N PHE A 21 -2.12 5.41 -43.23
CA PHE A 21 -2.21 5.99 -44.57
C PHE A 21 -2.54 7.49 -44.42
N PHE A 22 -1.51 8.31 -44.22
CA PHE A 22 -1.65 9.75 -44.25
C PHE A 22 -2.00 10.20 -45.67
N SER A 23 -3.28 10.56 -45.87
CA SER A 23 -3.67 11.44 -46.96
C SER A 23 -2.77 12.68 -46.91
N ARG A 24 -1.99 12.89 -47.98
CA ARG A 24 -0.83 13.79 -47.97
C ARG A 24 -1.21 15.26 -48.15
N SER A 25 -2.09 15.76 -47.27
CA SER A 25 -2.30 17.20 -47.12
C SER A 25 -1.02 17.84 -46.57
N ARG A 26 -0.46 18.81 -47.32
CA ARG A 26 0.79 19.49 -46.96
C ARG A 26 0.59 20.38 -45.72
N SER A 27 0.84 19.83 -44.54
CA SER A 27 0.88 20.62 -43.30
C SER A 27 2.11 21.53 -43.25
N SER A 28 1.86 22.85 -43.20
CA SER A 28 2.85 23.93 -43.10
C SER A 28 3.41 24.12 -41.68
N ALA A 29 3.30 23.13 -40.80
CA ALA A 29 3.86 23.20 -39.45
C ALA A 29 5.37 23.47 -39.49
N SER A 30 5.82 24.51 -38.78
CA SER A 30 7.23 24.91 -38.70
C SER A 30 8.09 23.85 -38.02
N LEU A 31 9.40 23.87 -38.23
CA LEU A 31 10.33 22.95 -37.53
C LEU A 31 10.17 23.03 -36.01
N TRP A 32 9.93 24.23 -35.47
CA TRP A 32 9.70 24.45 -34.04
C TRP A 32 8.38 23.85 -33.56
N GLN A 33 7.29 23.98 -34.33
CA GLN A 33 6.01 23.34 -34.01
C GLN A 33 6.12 21.81 -34.07
N ARG A 34 6.83 21.25 -35.05
CA ARG A 34 7.08 19.80 -35.17
C ARG A 34 7.93 19.28 -34.02
N ALA A 35 8.99 20.00 -33.64
CA ALA A 35 9.83 19.65 -32.50
C ALA A 35 9.03 19.72 -31.18
N SER A 36 8.30 20.81 -30.94
CA SER A 36 7.44 20.98 -29.75
C SER A 36 6.40 19.85 -29.64
N LEU A 37 5.72 19.52 -30.75
CA LEU A 37 4.77 18.41 -30.81
C LEU A 37 5.45 17.05 -30.54
N PHE A 38 6.63 16.81 -31.12
CA PHE A 38 7.41 15.60 -30.88
C PHE A 38 7.80 15.47 -29.40
N PHE A 39 8.36 16.52 -28.78
CA PHE A 39 8.69 16.51 -27.36
C PHE A 39 7.42 16.31 -26.50
N SER A 40 6.32 17.02 -26.79
CA SER A 40 5.06 16.88 -26.03
C SER A 40 4.46 15.48 -26.10
N ILE A 41 4.62 14.75 -27.20
CA ILE A 41 4.10 13.37 -27.35
C ILE A 41 5.07 12.35 -26.74
N TYR A 42 6.37 12.47 -27.03
CA TYR A 42 7.37 11.44 -26.71
C TYR A 42 8.18 11.70 -25.44
N TRP A 43 7.87 12.74 -24.65
CA TRP A 43 8.65 13.11 -23.44
C TRP A 43 8.95 11.94 -22.51
N LYS A 44 7.98 11.04 -22.25
CA LYS A 44 8.22 9.84 -21.43
C LYS A 44 9.27 8.92 -22.04
N SER A 45 9.13 8.57 -23.31
CA SER A 45 10.08 7.70 -24.04
C SER A 45 11.47 8.33 -24.12
N LEU A 46 11.53 9.65 -24.33
CA LEU A 46 12.78 10.40 -24.33
C LEU A 46 13.45 10.34 -22.95
N LEU A 47 12.73 10.56 -21.85
CA LEU A 47 13.28 10.42 -20.50
C LEU A 47 13.75 8.99 -20.18
N VAL A 48 13.03 7.95 -20.62
CA VAL A 48 13.48 6.56 -20.47
C VAL A 48 14.85 6.34 -21.13
N VAL A 49 15.09 6.91 -22.30
CA VAL A 49 16.40 6.79 -22.99
C VAL A 49 17.46 7.73 -22.40
N PHE A 50 17.11 8.98 -22.08
CA PHE A 50 18.08 9.97 -21.62
C PHE A 50 18.49 9.82 -20.15
N THR A 51 17.60 9.40 -19.24
CA THR A 51 17.94 9.29 -17.80
C THR A 51 19.14 8.35 -17.55
N PRO A 52 19.21 7.13 -18.14
CA PRO A 52 20.41 6.28 -18.02
C PRO A 52 21.66 6.93 -18.61
N ILE A 53 21.56 7.63 -19.74
CA ILE A 53 22.70 8.30 -20.40
C ILE A 53 23.23 9.46 -19.54
N VAL A 54 22.35 10.29 -19.00
CA VAL A 54 22.70 11.44 -18.14
C VAL A 54 23.32 11.00 -16.82
N LEU A 55 22.88 9.87 -16.26
CA LEU A 55 23.42 9.32 -15.01
C LEU A 55 24.69 8.47 -15.23
N LEU A 56 25.03 8.10 -16.48
CA LEU A 56 26.15 7.22 -16.82
C LEU A 56 27.54 7.69 -16.31
N PRO A 57 27.84 9.00 -16.16
CA PRO A 57 29.09 9.44 -15.56
C PRO A 57 29.30 8.96 -14.12
N ILE A 58 28.23 8.68 -13.35
CA ILE A 58 28.32 8.25 -11.95
C ILE A 58 29.17 6.96 -11.79
N PRO A 59 28.84 5.82 -12.44
CA PRO A 59 29.62 4.59 -12.37
C PRO A 59 30.90 4.59 -13.21
N ILE A 60 31.02 5.49 -14.20
CA ILE A 60 32.25 5.60 -15.03
C ILE A 60 33.35 6.34 -14.27
N LEU A 61 33.03 7.48 -13.64
CA LEU A 61 34.01 8.31 -12.93
C LEU A 61 34.41 7.72 -11.57
N ASN A 62 33.52 6.93 -10.95
CA ASN A 62 33.78 6.30 -9.65
C ASN A 62 33.65 4.77 -9.75
N HIS A 63 34.78 4.06 -9.70
CA HIS A 63 34.81 2.61 -9.91
C HIS A 63 34.17 1.76 -8.80
N GLY A 64 33.86 2.35 -7.63
CA GLY A 64 33.28 1.67 -6.48
C GLY A 64 31.87 1.12 -6.75
N THR A 65 31.59 -0.08 -6.21
CA THR A 65 30.29 -0.76 -6.37
C THR A 65 29.11 0.05 -5.84
N GLN A 66 29.35 0.91 -4.84
CA GLN A 66 28.39 1.87 -4.28
C GLN A 66 27.79 2.79 -5.34
N TYR A 67 28.62 3.34 -6.22
CA TYR A 67 28.21 4.26 -7.28
C TYR A 67 27.43 3.55 -8.39
N ARG A 68 27.74 2.28 -8.66
CA ARG A 68 26.95 1.43 -9.57
C ARG A 68 25.56 1.13 -9.00
N CYS A 69 25.47 0.83 -7.70
CA CYS A 69 24.18 0.70 -7.03
C CYS A 69 23.40 2.02 -7.02
N MET A 70 24.07 3.14 -6.76
CA MET A 70 23.45 4.48 -6.78
C MET A 70 22.88 4.83 -8.16
N TYR A 71 23.58 4.49 -9.24
CA TYR A 71 23.10 4.64 -10.61
C TYR A 71 21.77 3.92 -10.86
N VAL A 72 21.66 2.64 -10.46
CA VAL A 72 20.41 1.87 -10.59
C VAL A 72 19.30 2.45 -9.71
N VAL A 73 19.61 2.83 -8.47
CA VAL A 73 18.65 3.47 -7.54
C VAL A 73 18.11 4.78 -8.14
N LEU A 74 18.97 5.63 -8.72
CA LEU A 74 18.55 6.91 -9.30
C LEU A 74 17.70 6.73 -10.56
N ILE A 75 18.01 5.75 -11.42
CA ILE A 75 17.16 5.38 -12.57
C ILE A 75 15.78 4.95 -12.08
N MET A 76 15.74 4.00 -11.14
CA MET A 76 14.47 3.47 -10.61
C MET A 76 13.66 4.55 -9.89
N ALA A 77 14.30 5.41 -9.11
CA ALA A 77 13.66 6.56 -8.47
C ALA A 77 13.02 7.49 -9.50
N THR A 78 13.76 7.87 -10.55
CA THR A 78 13.24 8.70 -11.64
C THR A 78 12.05 8.04 -12.35
N TYR A 79 12.16 6.74 -12.65
CA TYR A 79 11.13 6.01 -13.39
C TYR A 79 9.86 5.75 -12.56
N TRP A 80 10.01 5.53 -11.26
CA TRP A 80 8.88 5.40 -10.32
C TRP A 80 8.20 6.73 -10.04
N VAL A 81 8.95 7.82 -9.81
CA VAL A 81 8.38 9.15 -9.52
C VAL A 81 7.65 9.76 -10.71
N LEU A 82 8.20 9.61 -11.92
CA LEU A 82 7.59 10.15 -13.15
C LEU A 82 6.70 9.14 -13.90
N GLU A 83 6.53 7.93 -13.36
CA GLU A 83 5.80 6.80 -13.95
C GLU A 83 6.10 6.64 -15.46
N LEU A 84 7.39 6.56 -15.79
CA LEU A 84 7.86 6.50 -17.18
C LEU A 84 7.62 5.12 -17.82
N LEU A 85 7.65 4.08 -17.00
CA LEU A 85 7.30 2.70 -17.33
C LEU A 85 6.28 2.18 -16.29
N PRO A 86 5.49 1.14 -16.60
CA PRO A 86 4.63 0.52 -15.61
C PRO A 86 5.43 0.10 -14.37
N LEU A 87 4.94 0.42 -13.17
CA LEU A 87 5.66 0.20 -11.91
C LEU A 87 6.28 -1.21 -11.77
N PRO A 88 5.61 -2.31 -12.14
CA PRO A 88 6.21 -3.66 -12.08
C PRO A 88 7.42 -3.84 -13.00
N VAL A 89 7.43 -3.19 -14.18
CA VAL A 89 8.52 -3.27 -15.17
C VAL A 89 9.73 -2.48 -14.69
N THR A 90 9.54 -1.27 -14.15
CA THR A 90 10.61 -0.53 -13.46
C THR A 90 11.22 -1.37 -12.34
N SER A 91 10.38 -2.07 -11.58
CA SER A 91 10.82 -2.95 -10.49
C SER A 91 11.50 -4.24 -10.94
N MET A 92 11.49 -4.61 -12.22
CA MET A 92 12.28 -5.72 -12.76
C MET A 92 13.72 -5.30 -13.13
N LEU A 93 14.01 -3.99 -13.22
CA LEU A 93 15.35 -3.49 -13.60
C LEU A 93 16.52 -4.07 -12.77
N PRO A 94 16.41 -4.28 -11.43
CA PRO A 94 17.49 -4.89 -10.67
C PRO A 94 17.87 -6.29 -11.16
N ILE A 95 16.92 -7.08 -11.65
CA ILE A 95 17.15 -8.46 -12.14
C ILE A 95 18.18 -8.46 -13.28
N VAL A 96 18.18 -7.42 -14.12
CA VAL A 96 19.11 -7.26 -15.24
C VAL A 96 20.34 -6.46 -14.83
N LEU A 97 20.16 -5.32 -14.15
CA LEU A 97 21.22 -4.36 -13.89
C LEU A 97 22.16 -4.77 -12.75
N PHE A 98 21.69 -5.50 -11.74
CA PHE A 98 22.56 -5.88 -10.61
C PHE A 98 23.62 -6.92 -10.98
N PRO A 99 23.31 -8.02 -11.69
CA PRO A 99 24.33 -8.97 -12.11
C PRO A 99 25.28 -8.36 -13.14
N THR A 100 24.76 -7.62 -14.11
CA THR A 100 25.57 -7.02 -15.19
C THR A 100 26.52 -5.92 -14.71
N MET A 101 26.22 -5.22 -13.61
CA MET A 101 27.11 -4.21 -13.02
C MET A 101 28.01 -4.75 -11.88
N GLY A 102 27.86 -6.03 -11.51
CA GLY A 102 28.60 -6.64 -10.40
C GLY A 102 28.18 -6.11 -9.01
N ILE A 103 26.86 -5.92 -8.81
CA ILE A 103 26.26 -5.46 -7.54
C ILE A 103 25.81 -6.66 -6.71
N LEU A 104 25.03 -7.58 -7.31
CA LEU A 104 24.52 -8.81 -6.71
C LEU A 104 24.42 -9.90 -7.78
N ASP A 105 24.67 -11.14 -7.39
CA ASP A 105 24.48 -12.31 -8.26
C ASP A 105 23.01 -12.48 -8.67
N SER A 106 22.77 -13.12 -9.81
CA SER A 106 21.40 -13.38 -10.32
C SER A 106 20.53 -14.11 -9.30
N ASP A 107 21.04 -15.16 -8.65
CA ASP A 107 20.30 -15.94 -7.66
C ASP A 107 19.90 -15.11 -6.43
N LYS A 108 20.83 -14.32 -5.88
CA LYS A 108 20.57 -13.41 -4.75
C LYS A 108 19.58 -12.31 -5.12
N THR A 109 19.67 -11.80 -6.34
CA THR A 109 18.78 -10.79 -6.88
C THR A 109 17.37 -11.36 -7.03
N CYS A 110 17.20 -12.51 -7.67
CA CYS A 110 15.91 -13.19 -7.83
C CYS A 110 15.30 -13.64 -6.49
N ALA A 111 16.11 -14.15 -5.56
CA ALA A 111 15.67 -14.51 -4.20
C ALA A 111 15.08 -13.32 -3.44
N SER A 112 15.48 -12.08 -3.77
CA SER A 112 14.90 -10.88 -3.16
C SER A 112 13.44 -10.63 -3.54
N TYR A 113 12.98 -11.15 -4.69
CA TYR A 113 11.57 -11.07 -5.12
C TYR A 113 10.70 -12.13 -4.44
N MET A 114 11.27 -13.29 -4.11
CA MET A 114 10.56 -14.40 -3.44
C MET A 114 10.73 -14.41 -1.92
N LYS A 115 11.00 -13.24 -1.31
CA LYS A 115 11.02 -13.09 0.15
C LYS A 115 9.65 -13.45 0.75
N GLU A 116 9.67 -14.07 1.92
CA GLU A 116 8.47 -14.55 2.62
C GLU A 116 7.43 -13.46 2.86
N THR A 117 7.83 -12.20 3.09
CA THR A 117 6.89 -11.09 3.25
C THR A 117 6.07 -10.82 1.98
N ASN A 118 6.63 -11.10 0.80
CA ASN A 118 5.90 -11.03 -0.46
C ASN A 118 4.87 -12.18 -0.55
N MET A 119 5.22 -13.37 -0.06
CA MET A 119 4.29 -14.50 0.05
C MET A 119 3.15 -14.22 1.04
N MET A 120 3.44 -13.58 2.19
CA MET A 120 2.42 -13.12 3.13
C MET A 120 1.45 -12.14 2.47
N PHE A 121 1.97 -11.14 1.77
CA PHE A 121 1.14 -10.13 1.10
C PHE A 121 0.29 -10.73 -0.02
N MET A 122 0.90 -11.51 -0.91
CA MET A 122 0.19 -12.18 -2.02
C MET A 122 -0.86 -13.16 -1.51
N GLY A 123 -0.54 -13.96 -0.49
CA GLY A 123 -1.52 -14.86 0.15
C GLY A 123 -2.67 -14.09 0.79
N GLY A 124 -2.39 -12.95 1.44
CA GLY A 124 -3.40 -12.03 1.93
C GLY A 124 -4.36 -11.52 0.84
N LEU A 125 -3.82 -11.10 -0.30
CA LEU A 125 -4.64 -10.69 -1.47
C LEU A 125 -5.46 -11.85 -2.05
N MET A 126 -4.93 -13.08 -2.06
CA MET A 126 -5.64 -14.26 -2.54
C MET A 126 -6.80 -14.64 -1.59
N ILE A 127 -6.60 -14.55 -0.27
CA ILE A 127 -7.66 -14.72 0.74
C ILE A 127 -8.73 -13.64 0.56
N ALA A 128 -8.32 -12.37 0.44
CA ALA A 128 -9.22 -11.23 0.22
C ALA A 128 -10.09 -11.42 -1.03
N ALA A 129 -9.49 -11.84 -2.15
CA ALA A 129 -10.21 -12.13 -3.39
C ALA A 129 -11.25 -13.26 -3.23
N GLY A 130 -10.92 -14.32 -2.49
CA GLY A 130 -11.85 -15.41 -2.19
C GLY A 130 -13.02 -14.98 -1.32
N VAL A 131 -12.75 -14.21 -0.25
CA VAL A 131 -13.80 -13.64 0.61
C VAL A 131 -14.68 -12.66 -0.18
N GLN A 132 -14.10 -11.82 -1.04
CA GLN A 132 -14.85 -10.89 -1.89
C GLN A 132 -15.76 -11.62 -2.88
N HIS A 133 -15.31 -12.75 -3.45
CA HIS A 133 -16.13 -13.58 -4.34
C HIS A 133 -17.39 -14.12 -3.63
N SER A 134 -17.33 -14.36 -2.32
CA SER A 134 -18.44 -14.94 -1.55
C SER A 134 -19.64 -14.02 -1.28
N LYS A 135 -19.64 -12.76 -1.74
CA LYS A 135 -20.64 -11.72 -1.41
C LYS A 135 -20.74 -11.36 0.09
N LEU A 136 -20.08 -12.10 0.99
CA LEU A 136 -20.06 -11.88 2.43
C LEU A 136 -19.77 -10.41 2.82
N PRO A 137 -18.77 -9.70 2.23
CA PRO A 137 -18.50 -8.32 2.60
C PRO A 137 -19.66 -7.35 2.27
N LYS A 138 -20.42 -7.60 1.18
CA LYS A 138 -21.62 -6.82 0.85
C LYS A 138 -22.74 -7.07 1.86
N ARG A 139 -22.91 -8.31 2.34
CA ARG A 139 -23.88 -8.64 3.40
C ARG A 139 -23.53 -7.95 4.72
N VAL A 140 -22.25 -7.99 5.13
CA VAL A 140 -21.76 -7.32 6.35
C VAL A 140 -21.94 -5.79 6.27
N ALA A 141 -21.69 -5.20 5.10
CA ALA A 141 -21.87 -3.76 4.90
C ALA A 141 -23.32 -3.32 5.05
N LEU A 142 -24.26 -3.98 4.35
CA LEU A 142 -25.69 -3.67 4.45
C LEU A 142 -26.22 -3.90 5.87
N TRP A 143 -25.82 -4.98 6.54
CA TRP A 143 -26.22 -5.27 7.93
C TRP A 143 -25.74 -4.19 8.91
N THR A 144 -24.46 -3.80 8.84
CA THR A 144 -23.93 -2.74 9.72
C THR A 144 -24.67 -1.42 9.53
N VAL A 145 -25.04 -1.07 8.30
CA VAL A 145 -25.83 0.13 8.01
C VAL A 145 -27.23 0.05 8.65
N GLN A 146 -27.89 -1.11 8.63
CA GLN A 146 -29.17 -1.32 9.31
C GLN A 146 -29.05 -1.08 10.83
N VAL A 147 -27.93 -1.49 11.45
CA VAL A 147 -27.67 -1.30 12.89
C VAL A 147 -27.37 0.16 13.25
N VAL A 148 -26.58 0.86 12.45
CA VAL A 148 -26.16 2.26 12.73
C VAL A 148 -27.29 3.28 12.47
N GLY A 149 -28.19 2.96 11.54
CA GLY A 149 -29.40 3.75 11.24
C GLY A 149 -29.23 4.82 10.16
N CYS A 150 -30.36 5.30 9.65
CA CYS A 150 -30.44 6.01 8.36
C CYS A 150 -30.48 7.55 8.43
N SER A 151 -30.06 8.19 9.53
CA SER A 151 -29.80 9.64 9.47
C SER A 151 -28.46 9.89 8.76
N HIS A 152 -28.39 10.88 7.87
CA HIS A 152 -27.23 11.13 6.98
C HIS A 152 -25.86 11.03 7.67
N ARG A 153 -25.72 11.63 8.86
CA ARG A 153 -24.47 11.60 9.63
C ARG A 153 -24.14 10.20 10.17
N ARG A 154 -25.14 9.46 10.68
CA ARG A 154 -24.98 8.07 11.15
C ARG A 154 -24.73 7.12 9.98
N LEU A 155 -25.47 7.27 8.88
CA LEU A 155 -25.32 6.50 7.66
C LEU A 155 -23.92 6.65 7.05
N ASN A 156 -23.44 7.90 6.92
CA ASN A 156 -22.06 8.18 6.49
C ASN A 156 -21.03 7.59 7.48
N PHE A 157 -21.23 7.71 8.80
CA PHE A 157 -20.35 7.09 9.79
C PHE A 157 -20.28 5.56 9.65
N GLY A 158 -21.43 4.90 9.51
CA GLY A 158 -21.52 3.44 9.33
C GLY A 158 -20.77 2.99 8.07
N LEU A 159 -21.05 3.62 6.92
CA LEU A 159 -20.35 3.34 5.66
C LEU A 159 -18.83 3.58 5.78
N THR A 160 -18.42 4.67 6.42
CA THR A 160 -17.00 5.01 6.67
C THR A 160 -16.33 3.92 7.50
N PHE A 161 -16.92 3.53 8.64
CA PHE A 161 -16.34 2.55 9.56
C PHE A 161 -16.26 1.15 8.94
N VAL A 162 -17.29 0.72 8.21
CA VAL A 162 -17.27 -0.55 7.48
C VAL A 162 -16.21 -0.54 6.38
N THR A 163 -16.07 0.57 5.65
CA THR A 163 -15.05 0.68 4.58
C THR A 163 -13.64 0.57 5.16
N MET A 164 -13.37 1.25 6.26
CA MET A 164 -12.12 1.13 7.01
C MET A 164 -11.88 -0.32 7.46
N PHE A 165 -12.86 -0.96 8.09
CA PHE A 165 -12.73 -2.35 8.56
C PHE A 165 -12.46 -3.33 7.42
N ILE A 166 -13.14 -3.21 6.27
CA ILE A 166 -12.92 -4.09 5.12
C ILE A 166 -11.52 -3.85 4.52
N SER A 167 -11.08 -2.59 4.46
CA SER A 167 -9.78 -2.25 3.89
C SER A 167 -8.58 -2.62 4.77
N MET A 168 -8.79 -3.01 6.03
CA MET A 168 -7.75 -3.65 6.85
C MET A 168 -7.29 -5.00 6.27
N TRP A 169 -8.09 -5.63 5.41
CA TRP A 169 -7.92 -7.01 4.96
C TRP A 169 -7.94 -7.16 3.44
N VAL A 170 -8.67 -6.27 2.77
CA VAL A 170 -8.81 -6.17 1.31
C VAL A 170 -8.08 -4.92 0.83
N SER A 171 -7.48 -4.94 -0.37
CA SER A 171 -6.78 -3.77 -0.89
C SER A 171 -7.68 -2.53 -0.99
N ASN A 172 -7.13 -1.35 -0.70
CA ASN A 172 -7.88 -0.09 -0.65
C ASN A 172 -8.71 0.19 -1.92
N ALA A 173 -8.17 -0.16 -3.09
CA ALA A 173 -8.86 -0.05 -4.36
C ALA A 173 -10.12 -0.94 -4.40
N ALA A 174 -9.98 -2.24 -4.10
CA ALA A 174 -11.09 -3.19 -4.13
C ALA A 174 -12.14 -2.91 -3.04
N ALA A 175 -11.72 -2.46 -1.86
CA ALA A 175 -12.63 -2.00 -0.81
C ALA A 175 -13.47 -0.79 -1.29
N THR A 176 -12.85 0.17 -1.97
CA THR A 176 -13.53 1.35 -2.54
C THR A 176 -14.48 0.96 -3.67
N THR A 177 -14.02 0.20 -4.67
CA THR A 177 -14.84 -0.27 -5.80
C THR A 177 -16.07 -1.05 -5.33
N MET A 178 -15.98 -1.78 -4.23
CA MET A 178 -17.12 -2.52 -3.68
C MET A 178 -18.11 -1.61 -2.93
N MET A 179 -17.65 -0.50 -2.36
CA MET A 179 -18.49 0.46 -1.64
C MET A 179 -19.17 1.48 -2.56
N VAL A 180 -18.56 1.83 -3.69
CA VAL A 180 -19.09 2.79 -4.66
C VAL A 180 -20.55 2.46 -5.08
N PRO A 181 -20.88 1.24 -5.58
CA PRO A 181 -22.26 0.91 -5.94
C PRO A 181 -23.24 0.89 -4.77
N ILE A 182 -22.77 0.72 -3.53
CA ILE A 182 -23.60 0.80 -2.33
C ILE A 182 -23.90 2.26 -2.01
N VAL A 183 -22.91 3.16 -2.15
CA VAL A 183 -23.07 4.61 -1.98
C VAL A 183 -23.96 5.19 -3.07
N GLU A 184 -23.77 4.81 -4.34
CA GLU A 184 -24.61 5.22 -5.48
C GLU A 184 -26.08 4.84 -5.24
N ALA A 185 -26.37 3.56 -4.97
CA ALA A 185 -27.73 3.11 -4.70
C ALA A 185 -28.38 3.78 -3.48
N ILE A 186 -27.59 4.20 -2.48
CA ILE A 186 -28.08 4.99 -1.34
C ILE A 186 -28.38 6.43 -1.77
N LEU A 187 -27.51 7.05 -2.57
CA LEU A 187 -27.67 8.43 -3.05
C LEU A 187 -28.87 8.57 -4.00
N GLU A 188 -29.04 7.67 -4.97
CA GLU A 188 -30.20 7.66 -5.88
C GLU A 188 -31.53 7.61 -5.12
N VAL A 189 -31.61 6.80 -4.06
CA VAL A 189 -32.80 6.69 -3.20
C VAL A 189 -33.06 7.99 -2.43
N LEU A 190 -32.02 8.75 -2.08
CA LEU A 190 -32.18 10.05 -1.42
C LEU A 190 -32.66 11.12 -2.41
N GLU A 191 -32.21 11.07 -3.67
CA GLU A 191 -32.65 11.96 -4.75
C GLU A 191 -34.13 11.74 -5.11
N GLN A 192 -34.53 10.49 -5.31
CA GLN A 192 -35.92 10.11 -5.67
C GLN A 192 -36.95 10.55 -4.62
N GLN A 193 -36.54 10.73 -3.37
CA GLN A 193 -37.39 11.19 -2.27
C GLN A 193 -37.37 12.71 -2.07
N GLY A 194 -36.63 13.47 -2.90
CA GLY A 194 -36.47 14.91 -2.75
C GLY A 194 -35.68 15.32 -1.49
N LEU A 195 -34.90 14.40 -0.92
CA LEU A 195 -34.14 14.61 0.32
C LEU A 195 -32.78 15.29 0.08
N GLY A 196 -32.43 15.53 -1.19
CA GLY A 196 -31.26 16.30 -1.60
C GLY A 196 -30.88 15.94 -3.03
N ASP A 197 -30.56 16.95 -3.85
CA ASP A 197 -30.03 16.70 -5.18
C ASP A 197 -28.66 16.00 -5.06
N VAL A 198 -28.48 14.87 -5.75
CA VAL A 198 -27.19 14.16 -5.81
C VAL A 198 -26.26 14.93 -6.73
N TYR A 199 -26.83 15.48 -7.81
CA TYR A 199 -26.15 16.34 -8.77
C TYR A 199 -26.86 17.69 -8.92
N ILE A 200 -26.11 18.78 -8.72
CA ILE A 200 -26.63 20.14 -8.82
C ILE A 200 -26.60 20.58 -10.29
N ASN A 201 -27.72 20.36 -10.98
CA ASN A 201 -27.93 20.87 -12.33
C ASN A 201 -28.20 22.38 -12.31
N ARG A 202 -27.21 23.19 -12.70
CA ARG A 202 -27.21 24.66 -12.63
C ARG A 202 -28.42 25.33 -13.32
N LYS A 203 -29.05 24.66 -14.29
CA LYS A 203 -30.25 25.14 -15.01
C LYS A 203 -31.55 25.18 -14.16
N LYS A 204 -31.62 24.50 -13.01
CA LYS A 204 -32.88 24.38 -12.24
C LYS A 204 -33.20 25.59 -11.32
N ASN A 205 -32.21 26.45 -11.04
CA ASN A 205 -32.32 27.57 -10.09
C ASN A 205 -32.32 28.97 -10.73
N ALA A 206 -32.59 29.07 -12.04
CA ALA A 206 -32.89 30.35 -12.67
C ALA A 206 -34.36 30.72 -12.40
N THR A 207 -34.63 31.41 -11.30
CA THR A 207 -35.94 32.06 -11.07
C THR A 207 -36.23 33.05 -12.21
N PRO A 208 -37.41 33.00 -12.84
CA PRO A 208 -37.78 33.94 -13.89
C PRO A 208 -38.22 35.29 -13.29
N GLU A 209 -37.27 36.07 -12.79
CA GLU A 209 -37.53 37.50 -12.55
C GLU A 209 -37.60 38.22 -13.90
N ASN A 210 -38.74 38.86 -14.15
CA ASN A 210 -39.04 39.70 -15.32
C ASN A 210 -38.99 39.02 -16.70
N GLY A 211 -39.97 38.16 -16.98
CA GLY A 211 -40.91 38.34 -18.11
C GLY A 211 -40.35 38.62 -19.52
N LYS A 212 -39.11 38.24 -19.82
CA LYS A 212 -38.49 38.36 -21.13
C LYS A 212 -37.93 37.00 -21.52
N ASP A 213 -38.28 36.55 -22.72
CA ASP A 213 -37.88 35.26 -23.26
C ASP A 213 -36.34 35.16 -23.37
N VAL A 214 -35.73 34.51 -22.37
CA VAL A 214 -34.32 34.14 -22.44
C VAL A 214 -34.20 33.06 -23.51
N LYS A 215 -33.74 33.46 -24.69
CA LYS A 215 -33.46 32.54 -25.80
C LYS A 215 -32.68 31.34 -25.28
N ALA A 216 -33.19 30.14 -25.52
CA ALA A 216 -32.53 28.90 -25.15
C ALA A 216 -31.18 28.80 -25.86
N VAL A 217 -30.11 29.16 -25.17
CA VAL A 217 -28.74 28.94 -25.63
C VAL A 217 -28.53 27.43 -25.69
N LYS A 218 -28.39 26.90 -26.91
CA LYS A 218 -27.87 25.54 -27.16
C LYS A 218 -26.37 25.51 -26.84
N GLY A 219 -26.06 25.71 -25.56
CA GLY A 219 -24.76 25.43 -24.97
C GLY A 219 -24.70 23.97 -24.56
N GLU A 220 -23.50 23.40 -24.67
CA GLU A 220 -23.14 22.03 -24.30
C GLU A 220 -23.69 21.66 -22.91
N GLU A 221 -24.01 20.38 -22.70
CA GLU A 221 -24.42 19.89 -21.39
C GLU A 221 -23.22 19.95 -20.43
N GLU A 222 -23.09 21.07 -19.70
CA GLU A 222 -22.14 21.19 -18.58
C GLU A 222 -22.33 19.99 -17.66
N ALA A 223 -21.24 19.23 -17.43
CA ALA A 223 -21.30 17.99 -16.67
C ALA A 223 -21.91 18.21 -15.28
N PRO A 224 -22.84 17.36 -14.83
CA PRO A 224 -23.53 17.51 -13.55
C PRO A 224 -22.55 17.57 -12.38
N ILE A 225 -22.56 18.69 -11.63
CA ILE A 225 -21.64 18.88 -10.51
C ILE A 225 -22.19 18.15 -9.28
N PRO A 226 -21.43 17.25 -8.62
CA PRO A 226 -21.92 16.54 -7.44
C PRO A 226 -22.18 17.51 -6.28
N SER A 227 -23.24 17.28 -5.52
CA SER A 227 -23.56 18.08 -4.34
C SER A 227 -22.54 17.87 -3.21
N ASN A 228 -22.46 18.80 -2.25
CA ASN A 228 -21.54 18.67 -1.12
C ASN A 228 -21.82 17.39 -0.28
N ILE A 229 -23.07 16.90 -0.27
CA ILE A 229 -23.45 15.64 0.39
C ILE A 229 -22.86 14.46 -0.37
N THR A 230 -23.06 14.39 -1.69
CA THR A 230 -22.47 13.39 -2.59
C THR A 230 -20.96 13.32 -2.44
N ILE A 231 -20.27 14.47 -2.54
CA ILE A 231 -18.81 14.57 -2.35
C ILE A 231 -18.41 14.02 -0.97
N CYS A 232 -19.16 14.33 0.10
CA CYS A 232 -18.86 13.84 1.44
C CYS A 232 -18.94 12.31 1.55
N TYR A 233 -19.97 11.66 0.99
CA TYR A 233 -20.07 10.19 1.01
C TYR A 233 -18.91 9.53 0.25
N PHE A 234 -18.60 10.03 -0.94
CA PHE A 234 -17.53 9.49 -1.77
C PHE A 234 -16.13 9.70 -1.19
N LEU A 235 -15.81 10.91 -0.68
CA LEU A 235 -14.53 11.16 0.00
C LEU A 235 -14.43 10.39 1.32
N SER A 236 -15.52 10.23 2.08
CA SER A 236 -15.54 9.41 3.29
C SER A 236 -15.11 7.97 3.01
N ILE A 237 -15.65 7.30 1.98
CA ILE A 237 -15.25 5.91 1.67
C ILE A 237 -13.82 5.82 1.11
N ALA A 238 -13.39 6.76 0.26
CA ALA A 238 -12.04 6.76 -0.30
C ALA A 238 -10.97 6.95 0.79
N TYR A 239 -11.16 7.91 1.69
CA TYR A 239 -10.22 8.16 2.79
C TYR A 239 -10.31 7.05 3.84
N ALA A 240 -11.49 6.46 4.06
CA ALA A 240 -11.64 5.33 4.97
C ALA A 240 -10.95 4.06 4.50
N SER A 241 -11.00 3.74 3.19
CA SER A 241 -10.20 2.62 2.67
C SER A 241 -8.70 2.87 2.84
N THR A 242 -8.27 4.10 2.54
CA THR A 242 -6.87 4.52 2.65
C THR A 242 -6.33 4.39 4.08
N LEU A 243 -7.11 4.82 5.08
CA LEU A 243 -6.78 4.67 6.50
C LEU A 243 -6.92 3.22 6.98
N GLY A 244 -7.96 2.50 6.57
CA GLY A 244 -8.18 1.11 6.93
C GLY A 244 -7.02 0.20 6.52
N GLY A 245 -6.46 0.42 5.32
CA GLY A 245 -5.26 -0.27 4.84
C GLY A 245 -4.07 -0.19 5.79
N CYS A 246 -3.93 0.90 6.54
CA CYS A 246 -2.84 1.09 7.51
C CYS A 246 -2.93 0.15 8.73
N GLY A 247 -4.10 -0.40 9.05
CA GLY A 247 -4.33 -1.14 10.29
C GLY A 247 -3.63 -2.50 10.40
N THR A 248 -3.25 -3.13 9.29
CA THR A 248 -2.57 -4.45 9.28
C THR A 248 -1.43 -4.49 8.26
N LEU A 249 -0.55 -5.49 8.34
CA LEU A 249 0.52 -5.68 7.35
C LEU A 249 0.01 -6.01 5.94
N VAL A 250 -1.21 -6.54 5.83
CA VAL A 250 -1.81 -7.03 4.57
C VAL A 250 -2.65 -5.95 3.87
N GLY A 251 -3.27 -5.03 4.62
CA GLY A 251 -4.23 -4.06 4.06
C GLY A 251 -3.65 -3.17 2.95
N THR A 252 -2.40 -2.72 3.09
CA THR A 252 -1.68 -1.95 2.07
C THR A 252 -0.29 -2.53 1.76
N ALA A 253 0.08 -2.47 0.48
CA ALA A 253 1.40 -2.89 0.00
C ALA A 253 2.56 -2.08 0.62
N THR A 254 2.34 -0.83 1.07
CA THR A 254 3.37 -0.06 1.79
C THR A 254 3.81 -0.72 3.09
N ASN A 255 2.87 -1.31 3.84
CA ASN A 255 3.16 -2.00 5.10
C ASN A 255 3.98 -3.29 4.86
N SER A 256 3.69 -3.99 3.76
CA SER A 256 4.47 -5.16 3.33
C SER A 256 5.84 -4.77 2.75
N ALA A 257 5.97 -3.65 2.03
CA ALA A 257 7.25 -3.08 1.61
C ALA A 257 8.13 -2.76 2.82
N PHE A 258 7.57 -2.08 3.82
CA PHE A 258 8.23 -1.84 5.09
C PHE A 258 8.70 -3.12 5.77
N LYS A 259 7.81 -4.10 5.95
CA LYS A 259 8.15 -5.33 6.66
C LYS A 259 9.31 -6.08 5.98
N GLY A 260 9.32 -6.16 4.65
CA GLY A 260 10.38 -6.86 3.91
C GLY A 260 11.70 -6.08 3.82
N ILE A 261 11.66 -4.74 3.76
CA ILE A 261 12.86 -3.89 3.84
C ILE A 261 13.45 -3.95 5.25
N PHE A 262 12.62 -3.75 6.29
CA PHE A 262 13.02 -3.82 7.70
C PHE A 262 13.64 -5.18 8.05
N ASP A 263 13.07 -6.29 7.55
CA ASP A 263 13.62 -7.64 7.74
C ASP A 263 14.98 -7.86 7.04
N SER A 264 15.26 -7.17 5.92
CA SER A 264 16.56 -7.22 5.24
C SER A 264 17.62 -6.36 5.95
N GLU A 265 17.21 -5.16 6.34
CA GLU A 265 18.07 -4.16 6.98
C GLU A 265 18.39 -4.54 8.44
N PHE A 266 17.43 -5.13 9.16
CA PHE A 266 17.56 -5.49 10.58
C PHE A 266 17.14 -6.95 10.86
N PRO A 267 17.84 -7.97 10.33
CA PRO A 267 17.48 -9.38 10.52
C PRO A 267 17.39 -9.80 12.00
N GLN A 268 18.19 -9.19 12.87
CA GLN A 268 18.18 -9.42 14.32
C GLN A 268 16.91 -8.92 15.00
N TYR A 269 16.27 -7.87 14.47
CA TYR A 269 15.03 -7.29 14.99
C TYR A 269 13.79 -7.71 14.20
N SER A 270 13.94 -8.56 13.19
CA SER A 270 12.86 -9.08 12.32
C SER A 270 11.67 -9.69 13.10
N GLY A 271 11.93 -10.30 14.26
CA GLY A 271 10.89 -10.83 15.15
C GLY A 271 10.10 -9.79 15.93
N SER A 272 10.63 -8.57 16.10
CA SER A 272 10.01 -7.51 16.93
C SER A 272 8.81 -6.83 16.28
N VAL A 273 8.71 -6.88 14.94
CA VAL A 273 7.56 -6.37 14.18
C VAL A 273 6.96 -7.53 13.39
N ASN A 274 6.18 -8.36 14.09
CA ASN A 274 5.33 -9.38 13.47
C ASN A 274 3.94 -8.81 13.17
N PHE A 275 3.07 -9.60 12.53
CA PHE A 275 1.69 -9.18 12.24
C PHE A 275 0.93 -8.66 13.46
N PHE A 276 1.03 -9.34 14.61
CA PHE A 276 0.36 -8.94 15.85
C PHE A 276 0.86 -7.58 16.36
N TRP A 277 2.17 -7.41 16.56
CA TRP A 277 2.74 -6.17 17.07
C TRP A 277 2.54 -4.98 16.13
N PHE A 278 2.58 -5.20 14.81
CA PHE A 278 2.23 -4.17 13.83
C PHE A 278 0.75 -3.77 13.96
N MET A 279 -0.17 -4.72 14.12
CA MET A 279 -1.60 -4.45 14.32
C MET A 279 -1.86 -3.68 15.63
N VAL A 280 -1.25 -4.11 16.74
CA VAL A 280 -1.38 -3.45 18.06
C VAL A 280 -0.86 -2.01 18.03
N TYR A 281 0.22 -1.75 17.26
CA TYR A 281 0.71 -0.39 17.02
C TYR A 281 -0.22 0.42 16.12
N SER A 282 -0.62 -0.11 14.97
CA SER A 282 -1.28 0.66 13.91
C SER A 282 -2.78 0.85 14.12
N MET A 283 -3.48 -0.10 14.76
CA MET A 283 -4.94 -0.02 14.91
C MET A 283 -5.43 1.16 15.77
N PRO A 284 -4.89 1.45 16.97
CA PRO A 284 -5.40 2.56 17.78
C PRO A 284 -5.21 3.94 17.13
N PRO A 285 -4.03 4.28 16.55
CA PRO A 285 -3.87 5.48 15.73
C PRO A 285 -4.78 5.49 14.50
N MET A 286 -4.99 4.35 13.82
CA MET A 286 -5.92 4.24 12.68
C MET A 286 -7.35 4.60 13.09
N LEU A 287 -7.87 4.04 14.18
CA LEU A 287 -9.23 4.32 14.67
C LEU A 287 -9.39 5.80 15.05
N LEU A 288 -8.39 6.38 15.70
CA LEU A 288 -8.37 7.81 16.05
C LEU A 288 -8.33 8.70 14.80
N MET A 289 -7.43 8.41 13.85
CA MET A 289 -7.37 9.09 12.55
C MET A 289 -8.71 9.00 11.84
N GLN A 290 -9.32 7.81 11.78
CA GLN A 290 -10.59 7.61 11.09
C GLN A 290 -11.72 8.46 11.67
N LEU A 291 -11.85 8.48 13.01
CA LEU A 291 -12.88 9.24 13.70
C LEU A 291 -12.71 10.75 13.47
N LEU A 292 -11.47 11.26 13.57
CA LEU A 292 -11.18 12.68 13.39
C LEU A 292 -11.28 13.11 11.92
N VAL A 293 -10.88 12.27 10.96
CA VAL A 293 -11.08 12.48 9.52
C VAL A 293 -12.57 12.51 9.17
N TRP A 294 -13.37 11.60 9.72
CA TRP A 294 -14.81 11.62 9.57
C TRP A 294 -15.41 12.93 10.12
N LEU A 295 -15.04 13.34 11.33
CA LEU A 295 -15.46 14.63 11.90
C LEU A 295 -15.06 15.82 11.01
N ALA A 296 -13.84 15.85 10.48
CA ALA A 296 -13.38 16.91 9.59
C ALA A 296 -14.20 17.01 8.29
N LEU A 297 -14.54 15.88 7.66
CA LEU A 297 -15.41 15.85 6.48
C LEU A 297 -16.84 16.30 6.83
N GLN A 298 -17.36 15.89 7.99
CA GLN A 298 -18.67 16.30 8.49
C GLN A 298 -18.76 17.81 8.79
N VAL A 299 -17.68 18.43 9.27
CA VAL A 299 -17.59 19.89 9.48
C VAL A 299 -17.49 20.63 8.15
N THR A 300 -16.65 20.14 7.22
CA THR A 300 -16.40 20.77 5.91
C THR A 300 -17.61 20.70 4.98
N PHE A 301 -18.28 19.55 4.87
CA PHE A 301 -19.33 19.31 3.87
C PHE A 301 -20.75 19.21 4.44
N MET A 302 -20.95 18.72 5.66
CA MET A 302 -22.28 18.53 6.29
C MET A 302 -22.60 19.54 7.41
N GLY A 303 -21.77 20.57 7.57
CA GLY A 303 -22.02 21.71 8.46
C GLY A 303 -22.22 21.37 9.93
N MET A 304 -21.57 20.32 10.45
CA MET A 304 -21.85 19.78 11.80
C MET A 304 -21.83 20.82 12.93
N PHE A 305 -20.89 21.78 12.89
CA PHE A 305 -20.79 22.90 13.85
C PHE A 305 -21.22 24.26 13.25
N ARG A 306 -22.04 24.24 12.19
CA ARG A 306 -22.58 25.45 11.52
C ARG A 306 -24.09 25.31 11.30
N PRO A 307 -24.92 25.26 12.37
CA PRO A 307 -26.35 24.93 12.28
C PRO A 307 -27.16 25.88 11.39
N ASN A 308 -26.72 27.15 11.25
CA ASN A 308 -27.40 28.14 10.40
C ASN A 308 -27.04 28.03 8.90
N SER A 309 -26.06 27.21 8.52
CA SER A 309 -25.62 27.02 7.14
C SER A 309 -26.65 26.23 6.32
N GLU A 310 -26.79 26.56 5.04
CA GLU A 310 -27.66 25.86 4.08
C GLU A 310 -27.38 24.35 4.04
N ALA A 311 -26.11 23.93 4.09
CA ALA A 311 -25.74 22.53 4.14
C ALA A 311 -26.28 21.79 5.38
N ALA A 312 -26.28 22.45 6.55
CA ALA A 312 -26.83 21.87 7.78
C ALA A 312 -28.37 21.78 7.71
N LYS A 313 -29.03 22.78 7.11
CA LYS A 313 -30.48 22.76 6.88
C LYS A 313 -30.90 21.64 5.92
N GLN A 314 -30.17 21.47 4.81
CA GLN A 314 -30.37 20.36 3.86
C GLN A 314 -30.23 19.00 4.56
N VAL A 315 -29.11 18.75 5.26
CA VAL A 315 -28.89 17.48 5.97
C VAL A 315 -29.95 17.19 7.04
N ASN A 316 -30.47 18.21 7.72
CA ASN A 316 -31.53 18.05 8.71
C ASN A 316 -32.89 17.75 8.05
N MET A 317 -33.28 18.49 7.01
CA MET A 317 -34.49 18.19 6.22
C MET A 317 -34.45 16.75 5.65
N ALA A 318 -33.29 16.37 5.12
CA ALA A 318 -33.04 15.05 4.54
C ALA A 318 -33.14 13.89 5.55
N SER A 319 -32.96 14.16 6.86
CA SER A 319 -33.08 13.13 7.90
C SER A 319 -34.51 12.61 8.11
N SER A 320 -35.51 13.37 7.65
CA SER A 320 -36.94 13.04 7.77
C SER A 320 -37.32 11.77 6.98
N GLY A 321 -36.67 11.50 5.85
CA GLY A 321 -36.95 10.34 5.00
C GLY A 321 -36.19 9.06 5.38
N SER A 322 -35.50 9.05 6.53
CA SER A 322 -34.66 7.94 6.99
C SER A 322 -35.36 6.57 7.04
N GLN A 323 -36.67 6.53 7.28
CA GLN A 323 -37.46 5.29 7.23
C GLN A 323 -37.52 4.67 5.82
N THR A 324 -37.59 5.49 4.77
CA THR A 324 -37.63 5.01 3.38
C THR A 324 -36.26 4.51 2.94
N THR A 325 -35.18 5.22 3.30
CA THR A 325 -33.81 4.75 3.08
C THR A 325 -33.57 3.38 3.75
N MET A 326 -34.08 3.17 4.97
CA MET A 326 -33.99 1.88 5.66
C MET A 326 -34.74 0.76 4.94
N LYS A 327 -35.90 1.05 4.33
CA LYS A 327 -36.65 0.06 3.53
C LYS A 327 -35.82 -0.43 2.34
N VAL A 328 -35.20 0.47 1.57
CA VAL A 328 -34.40 0.07 0.40
C VAL A 328 -33.14 -0.69 0.80
N ILE A 329 -32.46 -0.28 1.87
CA ILE A 329 -31.29 -1.01 2.40
C ILE A 329 -31.69 -2.43 2.86
N THR A 330 -32.86 -2.57 3.48
CA THR A 330 -33.42 -3.86 3.91
C THR A 330 -33.86 -4.72 2.73
N GLU A 331 -34.37 -4.12 1.65
CA GLU A 331 -34.68 -4.81 0.41
C GLU A 331 -33.41 -5.29 -0.32
N GLN A 332 -32.39 -4.45 -0.43
CA GLN A 332 -31.06 -4.82 -0.94
C GLN A 332 -30.43 -5.96 -0.13
N TYR A 333 -30.60 -5.96 1.19
CA TYR A 333 -30.17 -7.05 2.06
C TYR A 333 -30.97 -8.33 1.81
N ARG A 334 -32.31 -8.23 1.65
CA ARG A 334 -33.20 -9.36 1.34
C ARG A 334 -32.89 -9.96 -0.04
N ASN A 335 -32.52 -9.13 -1.02
CA ASN A 335 -32.14 -9.54 -2.37
C ASN A 335 -30.82 -10.34 -2.43
N LEU A 336 -30.01 -10.36 -1.36
CA LEU A 336 -28.87 -11.28 -1.24
C LEU A 336 -29.29 -12.73 -0.90
N GLY A 337 -30.55 -12.96 -0.53
CA GLY A 337 -31.04 -14.28 -0.13
C GLY A 337 -30.47 -14.78 1.21
N PRO A 338 -30.71 -16.05 1.57
CA PRO A 338 -30.16 -16.67 2.78
C PRO A 338 -28.64 -16.81 2.73
N THR A 339 -27.98 -16.96 3.89
CA THR A 339 -26.53 -17.11 3.98
C THR A 339 -26.07 -18.44 3.39
N THR A 340 -25.35 -18.36 2.27
CA THR A 340 -24.89 -19.54 1.51
C THR A 340 -23.77 -20.29 2.25
N PHE A 341 -23.49 -21.54 1.83
CA PHE A 341 -22.33 -22.28 2.35
C PHE A 341 -21.02 -21.53 2.03
N HIS A 342 -20.89 -20.98 0.82
CA HIS A 342 -19.73 -20.21 0.38
C HIS A 342 -19.45 -18.98 1.24
N GLU A 343 -20.48 -18.23 1.65
CA GLU A 343 -20.35 -17.12 2.59
C GLU A 343 -19.81 -17.60 3.95
N LYS A 344 -20.37 -18.69 4.48
CA LYS A 344 -20.01 -19.23 5.80
C LYS A 344 -18.60 -19.81 5.81
N SER A 345 -18.23 -20.59 4.79
CA SER A 345 -16.91 -21.21 4.69
C SER A 345 -15.81 -20.18 4.42
N SER A 346 -16.07 -19.19 3.57
CA SER A 346 -15.14 -18.07 3.34
C SER A 346 -14.95 -17.22 4.60
N GLY A 347 -16.04 -16.92 5.33
CA GLY A 347 -15.98 -16.21 6.61
C GLY A 347 -15.23 -16.99 7.70
N LEU A 348 -15.44 -18.31 7.78
CA LEU A 348 -14.73 -19.18 8.73
C LEU A 348 -13.23 -19.24 8.43
N LEU A 349 -12.83 -19.44 7.16
CA LEU A 349 -11.42 -19.44 6.76
C LEU A 349 -10.75 -18.08 6.98
N PHE A 350 -11.48 -17.00 6.76
CA PHE A 350 -11.00 -15.65 7.05
C PHE A 350 -10.76 -15.44 8.55
N LEU A 351 -11.71 -15.80 9.41
CA LEU A 351 -11.53 -15.74 10.87
C LEU A 351 -10.39 -16.66 11.35
N LEU A 352 -10.24 -17.84 10.75
CA LEU A 352 -9.12 -18.75 11.01
C LEU A 352 -7.78 -18.11 10.61
N ALA A 353 -7.70 -17.40 9.48
CA ALA A 353 -6.50 -16.68 9.07
C ALA A 353 -6.12 -15.61 10.09
N VAL A 354 -7.07 -14.78 10.53
CA VAL A 354 -6.86 -13.74 11.55
C VAL A 354 -6.38 -14.35 12.86
N PHE A 355 -7.03 -15.44 13.31
CA PHE A 355 -6.62 -16.19 14.50
C PHE A 355 -5.17 -16.70 14.38
N LEU A 356 -4.83 -17.38 13.28
CA LEU A 356 -3.49 -17.91 13.07
C LEU A 356 -2.42 -16.81 12.98
N TYR A 357 -2.71 -15.63 12.41
CA TYR A 357 -1.76 -14.51 12.43
C TYR A 357 -1.51 -14.00 13.86
N ILE A 358 -2.57 -13.78 14.65
CA ILE A 358 -2.47 -13.25 16.02
C ILE A 358 -1.71 -14.25 16.92
N PHE A 359 -2.07 -15.53 16.87
CA PHE A 359 -1.51 -16.56 17.74
C PHE A 359 -0.20 -17.20 17.21
N ARG A 360 0.38 -16.70 16.11
CA ARG A 360 1.65 -17.23 15.57
C ARG A 360 2.80 -17.10 16.54
N LYS A 361 3.03 -15.89 17.05
CA LYS A 361 4.04 -15.58 18.07
C LYS A 361 3.64 -14.31 18.83
N PRO A 362 2.58 -14.37 19.65
CA PRO A 362 2.03 -13.18 20.32
C PRO A 362 2.96 -12.60 21.40
N GLY A 363 3.98 -13.33 21.84
CA GLY A 363 5.02 -12.86 22.77
C GLY A 363 4.68 -13.07 24.25
N PHE A 364 3.39 -13.04 24.62
CA PHE A 364 2.94 -13.32 26.00
C PHE A 364 2.64 -14.80 26.27
N ILE A 365 2.38 -15.59 25.23
CA ILE A 365 2.17 -17.06 25.26
C ILE A 365 3.03 -17.66 24.13
N PRO A 366 3.60 -18.88 24.31
CA PRO A 366 4.24 -19.62 23.22
C PRO A 366 3.26 -19.78 22.05
N GLY A 367 3.57 -19.16 20.92
CA GLY A 367 2.69 -19.19 19.76
C GLY A 367 2.74 -20.54 19.04
N TRP A 368 1.75 -20.83 18.20
CA TRP A 368 1.67 -22.13 17.52
C TRP A 368 2.91 -22.45 16.67
N ALA A 369 3.61 -21.42 16.16
CA ALA A 369 4.85 -21.59 15.41
C ALA A 369 5.98 -22.18 16.28
N ASP A 370 6.11 -21.70 17.52
CA ASP A 370 7.12 -22.16 18.47
C ASP A 370 6.80 -23.55 19.03
N VAL A 371 5.51 -23.92 19.07
CA VAL A 371 5.05 -25.26 19.52
C VAL A 371 5.24 -26.32 18.42
N MET A 372 5.02 -25.98 17.15
CA MET A 372 5.12 -26.96 16.07
C MET A 372 6.56 -27.27 15.63
N THR A 373 7.45 -26.26 15.57
CA THR A 373 8.82 -26.46 15.04
C THR A 373 9.84 -25.52 15.67
N ASN A 374 11.08 -26.01 15.83
CA ASN A 374 12.24 -25.17 16.17
C ASN A 374 12.75 -24.30 14.99
N LEU A 375 12.10 -24.36 13.83
CA LEU A 375 12.46 -23.58 12.64
C LEU A 375 11.79 -22.18 12.67
N LYS A 376 12.40 -21.20 12.02
CA LYS A 376 11.91 -19.81 11.98
C LYS A 376 10.69 -19.66 11.06
N VAL A 377 9.51 -20.06 11.54
CA VAL A 377 8.22 -19.86 10.83
C VAL A 377 7.77 -18.41 10.91
N LYS A 378 7.61 -17.75 9.75
CA LYS A 378 7.11 -16.37 9.62
C LYS A 378 5.62 -16.32 9.20
N ASP A 379 5.06 -15.11 9.06
CA ASP A 379 3.62 -14.85 8.87
C ASP A 379 3.07 -15.43 7.55
N GLY A 380 3.87 -15.48 6.47
CA GLY A 380 3.44 -15.91 5.14
C GLY A 380 3.08 -17.39 5.02
N VAL A 381 3.52 -18.23 5.97
CA VAL A 381 3.08 -19.63 6.05
C VAL A 381 1.58 -19.71 6.37
N THR A 382 1.08 -18.84 7.25
CA THR A 382 -0.36 -18.70 7.54
C THR A 382 -1.14 -18.36 6.28
N SER A 383 -0.67 -17.37 5.54
CA SER A 383 -1.33 -16.88 4.32
C SER A 383 -1.46 -17.99 3.28
N MET A 384 -0.35 -18.69 2.99
CA MET A 384 -0.32 -19.76 2.00
C MET A 384 -1.12 -20.99 2.44
N PHE A 385 -1.11 -21.34 3.73
CA PHE A 385 -1.92 -22.44 4.27
C PHE A 385 -3.43 -22.19 4.06
N ILE A 386 -3.92 -20.99 4.37
CA ILE A 386 -5.34 -20.65 4.16
C ILE A 386 -5.70 -20.60 2.67
N VAL A 387 -4.81 -20.10 1.80
CA VAL A 387 -5.03 -20.14 0.35
C VAL A 387 -5.17 -21.59 -0.15
N VAL A 388 -4.31 -22.51 0.29
CA VAL A 388 -4.42 -23.94 -0.04
C VAL A 388 -5.75 -24.52 0.45
N LEU A 389 -6.20 -24.18 1.67
CA LEU A 389 -7.52 -24.59 2.16
C LEU A 389 -8.68 -24.01 1.32
N MET A 390 -8.58 -22.78 0.81
CA MET A 390 -9.59 -22.19 -0.07
C MET A 390 -9.69 -22.87 -1.45
N PHE A 391 -8.62 -23.53 -1.90
CA PHE A 391 -8.65 -24.38 -3.10
C PHE A 391 -9.23 -25.77 -2.83
N ILE A 392 -9.03 -26.31 -1.62
CA ILE A 392 -9.49 -27.66 -1.23
C ILE A 392 -10.97 -27.67 -0.83
N ILE A 393 -11.44 -26.69 -0.06
CA ILE A 393 -12.80 -26.66 0.47
C ILE A 393 -13.77 -26.23 -0.64
N PRO A 394 -14.86 -26.99 -0.91
CA PRO A 394 -15.80 -26.68 -1.98
C PRO A 394 -16.65 -25.44 -1.68
N MET A 395 -17.09 -24.77 -2.75
CA MET A 395 -17.98 -23.61 -2.70
C MET A 395 -19.39 -23.96 -2.22
N SER A 396 -19.87 -25.16 -2.53
CA SER A 396 -21.17 -25.69 -2.16
C SER A 396 -21.07 -27.16 -1.74
N VAL A 397 -21.87 -27.56 -0.76
CA VAL A 397 -21.96 -28.94 -0.25
C VAL A 397 -22.96 -29.79 -1.03
N ASP A 398 -23.05 -29.59 -2.35
CA ASP A 398 -23.99 -30.33 -3.21
C ASP A 398 -23.73 -31.84 -3.21
N PHE A 399 -22.51 -32.29 -2.86
CA PHE A 399 -22.20 -33.70 -2.65
C PHE A 399 -23.05 -34.35 -1.53
N ILE A 400 -23.56 -33.57 -0.56
CA ILE A 400 -24.43 -34.11 0.51
C ILE A 400 -25.78 -34.56 -0.07
N LYS A 401 -26.24 -33.99 -1.20
CA LYS A 401 -27.48 -34.41 -1.87
C LYS A 401 -27.42 -35.87 -2.36
N PHE A 402 -26.23 -36.38 -2.66
CA PHE A 402 -26.04 -37.80 -3.04
C PHE A 402 -26.30 -38.77 -1.88
N PHE A 403 -26.25 -38.29 -0.63
CA PHE A 403 -26.54 -39.07 0.58
C PHE A 403 -27.91 -38.71 1.19
N SER A 404 -28.66 -37.81 0.55
CA SER A 404 -29.99 -37.39 1.00
C SER A 404 -31.08 -38.17 0.26
N SER A 405 -31.98 -38.82 1.01
CA SER A 405 -33.13 -39.55 0.46
C SER A 405 -34.19 -38.67 -0.24
N SER A 406 -33.98 -37.35 -0.30
CA SER A 406 -34.95 -36.37 -0.80
C SER A 406 -34.70 -35.89 -2.23
N SER A 407 -33.58 -36.28 -2.86
CA SER A 407 -33.13 -35.69 -4.13
C SER A 407 -33.33 -36.64 -5.32
N SER A 408 -33.77 -36.11 -6.47
CA SER A 408 -34.08 -36.92 -7.65
C SER A 408 -32.82 -37.37 -8.41
N TYR A 409 -32.87 -38.52 -9.08
CA TYR A 409 -31.75 -39.02 -9.90
C TYR A 409 -31.36 -38.03 -11.02
N GLU A 410 -32.32 -37.32 -11.61
CA GLU A 410 -32.03 -36.28 -12.62
C GLU A 410 -31.28 -35.07 -12.02
N GLU A 411 -31.58 -34.68 -10.79
CA GLU A 411 -30.85 -33.61 -10.09
C GLU A 411 -29.41 -34.04 -9.76
N LEU A 412 -29.21 -35.30 -9.37
CA LEU A 412 -27.88 -35.89 -9.14
C LEU A 412 -27.08 -35.96 -10.45
N ALA A 413 -27.70 -36.42 -11.54
CA ALA A 413 -27.06 -36.54 -12.86
C ALA A 413 -26.71 -35.17 -13.48
N ALA A 414 -27.49 -34.13 -13.20
CA ALA A 414 -27.20 -32.76 -13.59
C ALA A 414 -26.15 -32.06 -12.70
N SER A 415 -25.86 -32.61 -11.52
CA SER A 415 -24.94 -32.01 -10.55
C SER A 415 -23.49 -32.09 -11.02
N LYS A 416 -22.82 -30.93 -11.10
CA LYS A 416 -21.39 -30.84 -11.43
C LYS A 416 -20.54 -30.76 -10.15
N PRO A 417 -19.27 -31.19 -10.16
CA PRO A 417 -18.36 -30.99 -9.03
C PRO A 417 -18.30 -29.51 -8.64
N SER A 418 -18.57 -29.21 -7.37
CA SER A 418 -18.43 -27.85 -6.85
C SER A 418 -16.96 -27.43 -6.97
N PRO A 419 -16.65 -26.26 -7.56
CA PRO A 419 -15.29 -25.72 -7.49
C PRO A 419 -14.91 -25.42 -6.03
N GLY A 420 -13.61 -25.26 -5.76
CA GLY A 420 -13.16 -24.70 -4.48
C GLY A 420 -13.75 -23.30 -4.23
N ILE A 421 -13.71 -22.84 -2.98
CA ILE A 421 -14.08 -21.46 -2.58
C ILE A 421 -13.39 -20.43 -3.50
N VAL A 422 -12.17 -20.74 -3.92
CA VAL A 422 -11.36 -20.00 -4.89
C VAL A 422 -10.94 -20.91 -6.05
N THR A 423 -10.92 -20.35 -7.27
CA THR A 423 -10.31 -20.98 -8.45
C THR A 423 -9.16 -20.12 -8.98
N TRP A 424 -8.24 -20.73 -9.73
CA TRP A 424 -7.11 -20.01 -10.30
C TRP A 424 -7.54 -18.90 -11.28
N ALA A 425 -8.66 -19.09 -11.99
CA ALA A 425 -9.25 -18.07 -12.85
C ALA A 425 -9.65 -16.81 -12.06
N ILE A 426 -10.27 -16.97 -10.88
CA ILE A 426 -10.63 -15.85 -10.00
C ILE A 426 -9.38 -15.13 -9.52
N LEU A 427 -8.32 -15.84 -9.12
CA LEU A 427 -7.07 -15.20 -8.66
C LEU A 427 -6.29 -14.52 -9.79
N LYS A 428 -6.29 -15.08 -11.00
CA LYS A 428 -5.68 -14.45 -12.17
C LYS A 428 -6.33 -13.10 -12.48
N ASP A 429 -7.64 -12.99 -12.33
CA ASP A 429 -8.41 -11.76 -12.59
C ASP A 429 -8.37 -10.75 -11.43
N LYS A 430 -8.51 -11.22 -10.17
CA LYS A 430 -8.65 -10.33 -9.00
C LYS A 430 -7.34 -9.94 -8.32
N VAL A 431 -6.25 -10.70 -8.48
CA VAL A 431 -4.97 -10.41 -7.80
C VAL A 431 -4.07 -9.57 -8.71
N PRO A 432 -3.62 -8.37 -8.29
CA PRO A 432 -2.70 -7.54 -9.06
C PRO A 432 -1.25 -8.08 -8.97
N TRP A 433 -0.93 -9.11 -9.77
CA TRP A 433 0.37 -9.78 -9.81
C TRP A 433 1.58 -8.85 -10.00
N GLY A 434 1.38 -7.66 -10.57
CA GLY A 434 2.41 -6.62 -10.66
C GLY A 434 2.97 -6.15 -9.31
N LEU A 435 2.20 -6.25 -8.21
CA LEU A 435 2.66 -5.88 -6.88
C LEU A 435 3.77 -6.79 -6.36
N LEU A 436 3.80 -8.07 -6.77
CA LEU A 436 4.86 -9.02 -6.42
C LEU A 436 6.22 -8.49 -6.88
N PHE A 437 6.31 -8.02 -8.13
CA PHE A 437 7.51 -7.40 -8.66
C PHE A 437 7.78 -6.02 -8.04
N LEU A 438 6.74 -5.23 -7.77
CA LEU A 438 6.89 -3.90 -7.16
C LEU A 438 7.56 -3.98 -5.78
N LEU A 439 7.12 -4.91 -4.92
CA LEU A 439 7.74 -5.16 -3.62
C LEU A 439 9.15 -5.77 -3.77
N GLY A 440 9.29 -6.79 -4.63
CA GLY A 440 10.57 -7.45 -4.87
C GLY A 440 11.68 -6.53 -5.38
N GLY A 441 11.35 -5.54 -6.22
CA GLY A 441 12.31 -4.54 -6.67
C GLY A 441 12.83 -3.65 -5.54
N GLY A 442 11.95 -3.23 -4.61
CA GLY A 442 12.36 -2.52 -3.39
C GLY A 442 13.23 -3.37 -2.47
N PHE A 443 12.88 -4.65 -2.32
CA PHE A 443 13.67 -5.61 -1.54
C PHE A 443 15.05 -5.89 -2.14
N ALA A 444 15.17 -5.88 -3.46
CA ALA A 444 16.44 -5.95 -4.17
C ALA A 444 17.25 -4.67 -3.94
N LEU A 445 16.65 -3.48 -4.12
CA LEU A 445 17.34 -2.20 -3.88
C LEU A 445 17.91 -2.09 -2.46
N ALA A 446 17.18 -2.53 -1.43
CA ALA A 446 17.68 -2.60 -0.06
C ALA A 446 18.91 -3.52 0.05
N GLU A 447 18.80 -4.77 -0.43
CA GLU A 447 19.91 -5.74 -0.32
C GLU A 447 21.15 -5.31 -1.13
N GLY A 448 20.97 -4.71 -2.31
CA GLY A 448 22.07 -4.15 -3.12
C GLY A 448 22.72 -2.93 -2.46
N SER A 449 21.93 -2.05 -1.84
CA SER A 449 22.45 -0.87 -1.12
C SER A 449 23.26 -1.26 0.11
N LYS A 450 22.82 -2.31 0.80
CA LYS A 450 23.51 -2.94 1.93
C LYS A 450 24.78 -3.67 1.49
N ALA A 451 24.71 -4.52 0.47
CA ALA A 451 25.84 -5.33 -0.02
C ALA A 451 26.99 -4.48 -0.59
N THR A 452 26.67 -3.35 -1.23
CA THR A 452 27.70 -2.43 -1.76
C THR A 452 28.23 -1.46 -0.73
N GLY A 453 27.51 -1.21 0.36
CA GLY A 453 27.82 -0.17 1.34
C GLY A 453 27.31 1.23 0.97
N LEU A 454 26.53 1.37 -0.11
CA LEU A 454 25.83 2.62 -0.47
C LEU A 454 24.99 3.13 0.72
N SER A 455 24.36 2.19 1.43
CA SER A 455 23.66 2.41 2.70
C SER A 455 24.49 3.20 3.73
N SER A 456 25.78 2.86 3.89
CA SER A 456 26.70 3.55 4.82
C SER A 456 27.14 4.92 4.30
N MET A 457 27.37 5.03 2.98
CA MET A 457 27.73 6.30 2.33
C MET A 457 26.65 7.37 2.54
N ILE A 458 25.38 7.03 2.32
CA ILE A 458 24.23 7.92 2.55
C ILE A 458 24.12 8.28 4.04
N GLY A 459 24.29 7.30 4.94
CA GLY A 459 24.29 7.54 6.39
C GLY A 459 25.37 8.52 6.84
N GLY A 460 26.58 8.45 6.26
CA GLY A 460 27.68 9.39 6.54
C GLY A 460 27.33 10.85 6.26
N SER A 461 26.62 11.13 5.16
CA SER A 461 26.14 12.48 4.83
C SER A 461 25.05 13.01 5.78
N LEU A 462 24.40 12.13 6.55
CA LEU A 462 23.31 12.48 7.48
C LEU A 462 23.77 12.70 8.93
N VAL A 463 25.06 12.48 9.24
CA VAL A 463 25.61 12.66 10.59
C VAL A 463 25.42 14.09 11.12
N SER A 464 25.40 15.09 10.23
CA SER A 464 25.12 16.49 10.58
C SER A 464 23.75 16.73 11.23
N LEU A 465 22.79 15.78 11.11
CA LEU A 465 21.48 15.87 11.77
C LEU A 465 21.48 15.43 13.24
N HIS A 466 22.59 14.88 13.77
CA HIS A 466 22.67 14.34 15.13
C HIS A 466 22.43 15.37 16.25
N GLY A 467 22.51 16.68 15.94
CA GLY A 467 22.15 17.76 16.87
C GLY A 467 20.66 18.09 16.96
N LEU A 468 19.79 17.48 16.15
CA LEU A 468 18.35 17.80 16.12
C LEU A 468 17.55 16.87 17.04
N PRO A 469 16.50 17.37 17.74
CA PRO A 469 15.61 16.52 18.52
C PRO A 469 14.96 15.42 17.66
N PRO A 470 14.93 14.15 18.12
CA PRO A 470 14.34 13.02 17.38
C PRO A 470 12.92 13.28 16.86
N ALA A 471 12.08 13.95 17.65
CA ALA A 471 10.72 14.31 17.25
C ALA A 471 10.68 15.32 16.09
N LEU A 472 11.67 16.22 15.97
CA LEU A 472 11.76 17.16 14.85
C LEU A 472 12.21 16.44 13.57
N VAL A 473 13.18 15.53 13.67
CA VAL A 473 13.60 14.66 12.54
C VAL A 473 12.41 13.86 12.02
N LEU A 474 11.63 13.25 12.93
CA LEU A 474 10.42 12.52 12.58
C LEU A 474 9.37 13.41 11.90
N LEU A 475 9.16 14.65 12.37
CA LEU A 475 8.22 15.59 11.75
C LEU A 475 8.61 15.90 10.31
N VAL A 476 9.89 16.19 10.05
CA VAL A 476 10.40 16.45 8.70
C VAL A 476 10.22 15.23 7.80
N VAL A 477 10.55 14.02 8.29
CA VAL A 477 10.37 12.77 7.55
C VAL A 477 8.90 12.53 7.19
N VAL A 478 7.98 12.72 8.13
CA VAL A 478 6.53 12.56 7.87
C VAL A 478 6.04 13.60 6.85
N LEU A 479 6.40 14.87 7.00
CA LEU A 479 6.00 15.95 6.08
C LEU A 479 6.52 15.72 4.65
N VAL A 480 7.81 15.40 4.48
CA VAL A 480 8.42 15.13 3.17
C VAL A 480 7.77 13.91 2.51
N THR A 481 7.62 12.82 3.26
CA THR A 481 6.97 11.60 2.76
C THR A 481 5.52 11.85 2.34
N GLN A 482 4.77 12.58 3.17
CA GLN A 482 3.39 12.95 2.89
C GLN A 482 3.26 13.93 1.71
N LEU A 483 4.26 14.78 1.43
CA LEU A 483 4.24 15.66 0.26
C LEU A 483 4.44 14.85 -1.03
N ILE A 484 5.45 13.98 -1.06
CA ILE A 484 5.81 13.19 -2.25
C ILE A 484 4.67 12.23 -2.63
N THR A 485 3.97 11.64 -1.66
CA THR A 485 2.88 10.68 -1.93
C THR A 485 1.62 11.25 -2.56
N GLU A 486 1.45 12.58 -2.61
CA GLU A 486 0.35 13.14 -3.42
C GLU A 486 0.63 12.99 -4.94
N PHE A 487 1.90 12.86 -5.36
CA PHE A 487 2.33 12.91 -6.76
C PHE A 487 2.86 11.59 -7.33
N THR A 488 3.04 10.55 -6.50
CA THR A 488 3.69 9.29 -6.89
C THR A 488 3.11 8.12 -6.09
N SER A 489 3.09 6.92 -6.69
CA SER A 489 2.64 5.69 -6.06
C SER A 489 3.25 5.43 -4.67
N ASN A 490 2.38 5.29 -3.67
CA ASN A 490 2.66 5.02 -2.26
C ASN A 490 3.76 3.96 -2.04
N VAL A 491 3.69 2.83 -2.75
CA VAL A 491 4.61 1.69 -2.60
C VAL A 491 5.99 2.01 -3.17
N ALA A 492 6.03 2.74 -4.29
CA ALA A 492 7.28 3.13 -4.91
C ALA A 492 8.06 4.13 -4.02
N ILE A 493 7.36 5.06 -3.37
CA ILE A 493 7.95 5.97 -2.38
C ILE A 493 8.46 5.20 -1.16
N ALA A 494 7.67 4.25 -0.64
CA ALA A 494 8.10 3.42 0.48
C ALA A 494 9.40 2.65 0.14
N ASN A 495 9.50 2.09 -1.06
CA ASN A 495 10.72 1.42 -1.55
C ASN A 495 11.94 2.36 -1.66
N LEU A 496 11.76 3.66 -1.88
CA LEU A 496 12.84 4.65 -1.98
C LEU A 496 13.24 5.24 -0.63
N ILE A 497 12.26 5.63 0.19
CA ILE A 497 12.49 6.35 1.44
C ILE A 497 12.92 5.40 2.57
N LEU A 498 12.32 4.20 2.68
CA LEU A 498 12.56 3.32 3.83
C LEU A 498 14.01 2.82 3.94
N PRO A 499 14.74 2.48 2.86
CA PRO A 499 16.17 2.17 2.95
C PRO A 499 17.01 3.37 3.41
N VAL A 500 16.65 4.59 3.01
CA VAL A 500 17.34 5.82 3.48
C VAL A 500 17.10 6.04 4.97
N LEU A 501 15.86 5.86 5.45
CA LEU A 501 15.53 5.98 6.88
C LEU A 501 16.15 4.87 7.74
N ALA A 502 16.26 3.65 7.22
CA ALA A 502 16.99 2.56 7.87
C ALA A 502 18.46 2.96 8.14
N ASN A 503 19.11 3.62 7.18
CA ASN A 503 20.47 4.12 7.36
C ASN A 503 20.56 5.34 8.28
N MET A 504 19.63 6.29 8.14
CA MET A 504 19.52 7.44 9.04
C MET A 504 19.41 6.99 10.51
N SER A 505 18.59 5.99 10.81
CA SER A 505 18.44 5.46 12.17
C SER A 505 19.74 4.84 12.73
N ARG A 506 20.52 4.13 11.90
CA ARG A 506 21.84 3.62 12.29
C ARG A 506 22.82 4.75 12.59
N SER A 507 22.92 5.74 11.70
CA SER A 507 23.84 6.88 11.84
C SER A 507 23.50 7.79 13.02
N LEU A 508 22.22 7.88 13.40
CA LEU A 508 21.75 8.64 14.57
C LEU A 508 21.70 7.80 15.86
N GLY A 509 22.04 6.51 15.83
CA GLY A 509 21.91 5.62 17.00
C GLY A 509 20.47 5.43 17.50
N MET A 510 19.48 5.65 16.63
CA MET A 510 18.05 5.60 16.96
C MET A 510 17.43 4.23 16.64
N ASP A 511 16.34 3.88 17.33
CA ASP A 511 15.50 2.73 16.97
C ASP A 511 14.98 2.89 15.52
N PRO A 512 15.29 1.97 14.58
CA PRO A 512 14.83 2.07 13.20
C PRO A 512 13.31 2.12 13.07
N ARG A 513 12.58 1.50 14.00
CA ARG A 513 11.12 1.51 14.00
C ARG A 513 10.56 2.93 14.19
N TYR A 514 11.26 3.80 14.93
CA TYR A 514 10.88 5.19 15.21
C TYR A 514 10.73 6.04 13.94
N LEU A 515 11.58 5.84 12.94
CA LEU A 515 11.50 6.57 11.67
C LEU A 515 10.75 5.77 10.60
N MET A 516 11.03 4.47 10.47
CA MET A 516 10.50 3.67 9.37
C MET A 516 9.00 3.40 9.49
N VAL A 517 8.48 3.10 10.70
CA VAL A 517 7.04 2.77 10.85
C VAL A 517 6.16 4.01 10.56
N PRO A 518 6.40 5.20 11.15
CA PRO A 518 5.61 6.39 10.81
C PRO A 518 5.74 6.81 9.35
N ALA A 519 6.93 6.73 8.76
CA ALA A 519 7.12 7.01 7.33
C ALA A 519 6.32 6.06 6.43
N THR A 520 6.20 4.79 6.83
CA THR A 520 5.38 3.80 6.11
C THR A 520 3.90 4.18 6.12
N LEU A 521 3.37 4.60 7.27
CA LEU A 521 2.00 5.09 7.38
C LEU A 521 1.80 6.40 6.58
N ALA A 522 2.78 7.31 6.66
CA ALA A 522 2.81 8.55 5.88
C ALA A 522 2.80 8.31 4.36
N CYS A 523 3.47 7.27 3.86
CA CYS A 523 3.42 6.87 2.44
C CYS A 523 2.01 6.48 1.97
N SER A 524 1.07 6.16 2.87
CA SER A 524 -0.32 5.87 2.48
C SER A 524 -1.22 7.11 2.48
N MET A 525 -0.74 8.27 2.97
CA MET A 525 -1.60 9.42 3.34
C MET A 525 -1.63 10.51 2.26
N ALA A 526 -2.16 10.16 1.09
CA ALA A 526 -2.47 11.10 0.02
C ALA A 526 -3.98 11.42 -0.03
N PHE A 527 -4.33 12.70 0.16
CA PHE A 527 -5.71 13.16 0.33
C PHE A 527 -6.08 14.37 -0.54
N HIS A 528 -5.14 15.00 -1.25
CA HIS A 528 -5.44 16.21 -2.02
C HIS A 528 -5.81 15.92 -3.47
N MET A 529 -5.18 14.92 -4.09
CA MET A 529 -5.31 14.67 -5.52
C MET A 529 -5.98 13.32 -5.83
N PRO A 530 -6.80 13.24 -6.90
CA PRO A 530 -7.33 11.99 -7.42
C PRO A 530 -6.23 10.96 -7.73
N VAL A 531 -5.11 11.42 -8.29
CA VAL A 531 -3.98 10.58 -8.71
C VAL A 531 -3.22 9.99 -7.51
N GLY A 532 -3.30 10.61 -6.33
CA GLY A 532 -2.50 10.23 -5.15
C GLY A 532 -2.82 8.83 -4.60
N THR A 533 -4.06 8.32 -4.75
CA THR A 533 -4.39 6.92 -4.42
C THR A 533 -5.42 6.34 -5.39
N PRO A 534 -5.44 5.02 -5.62
CA PRO A 534 -6.51 4.40 -6.41
C PRO A 534 -7.93 4.64 -5.84
N PRO A 535 -8.19 4.57 -4.51
CA PRO A 535 -9.45 5.04 -3.93
C PRO A 535 -9.88 6.44 -4.36
N ASN A 536 -8.94 7.39 -4.32
CA ASN A 536 -9.19 8.78 -4.69
C ASN A 536 -9.57 8.89 -6.18
N ALA A 537 -8.85 8.20 -7.06
CA ALA A 537 -9.13 8.16 -8.50
C ALA A 537 -10.48 7.53 -8.83
N ILE A 538 -10.83 6.41 -8.16
CA ILE A 538 -12.09 5.70 -8.36
C ILE A 538 -13.27 6.63 -8.04
N VAL A 539 -13.29 7.25 -6.86
CA VAL A 539 -14.44 8.08 -6.46
C VAL A 539 -14.51 9.41 -7.21
N ALA A 540 -13.37 10.00 -7.58
CA ALA A 540 -13.33 11.20 -8.40
C ALA A 540 -13.81 10.94 -9.84
N GLY A 541 -13.50 9.77 -10.39
CA GLY A 541 -13.95 9.35 -11.72
C GLY A 541 -15.45 9.04 -11.76
N VAL A 542 -15.98 8.34 -10.76
CA VAL A 542 -17.39 7.94 -10.71
C VAL A 542 -18.33 9.11 -10.39
N ALA A 543 -18.02 9.91 -9.36
CA ALA A 543 -18.87 11.01 -8.94
C ALA A 543 -18.50 12.36 -9.58
N HIS A 544 -17.61 12.36 -10.59
CA HIS A 544 -17.10 13.54 -11.28
C HIS A 544 -16.65 14.69 -10.34
N ILE A 545 -15.94 14.33 -9.26
CA ILE A 545 -15.55 15.29 -8.20
C ILE A 545 -14.48 16.24 -8.75
N PRO A 546 -14.69 17.57 -8.73
CA PRO A 546 -13.68 18.53 -9.16
C PRO A 546 -12.43 18.46 -8.27
N THR A 547 -11.24 18.38 -8.87
CA THR A 547 -9.94 18.30 -8.16
C THR A 547 -9.78 19.37 -7.08
N ALA A 548 -10.27 20.59 -7.33
CA ALA A 548 -10.24 21.68 -6.34
C ALA A 548 -11.09 21.38 -5.09
N LYS A 549 -12.27 20.76 -5.24
CA LYS A 549 -13.13 20.35 -4.12
C LYS A 549 -12.48 19.22 -3.32
N MET A 550 -11.82 18.27 -4.01
CA MET A 550 -11.06 17.20 -3.38
C MET A 550 -9.87 17.74 -2.59
N ALA A 551 -9.07 18.63 -3.17
CA ALA A 551 -7.94 19.26 -2.51
C ALA A 551 -8.35 20.00 -1.23
N ILE A 552 -9.43 20.80 -1.27
CA ILE A 552 -9.98 21.47 -0.08
C ILE A 552 -10.46 20.44 0.96
N GLY A 553 -11.14 19.38 0.53
CA GLY A 553 -11.58 18.28 1.40
C GLY A 553 -10.41 17.48 2.02
N GLY A 554 -9.23 17.49 1.39
CA GLY A 554 -8.01 16.82 1.85
C GLY A 554 -7.22 17.55 2.92
N ILE A 555 -7.34 18.89 3.04
CA ILE A 555 -6.56 19.72 3.98
C ILE A 555 -6.74 19.26 5.43
N GLY A 556 -7.99 19.12 5.88
CA GLY A 556 -8.32 18.68 7.24
C GLY A 556 -7.76 17.28 7.54
N PRO A 557 -8.08 16.26 6.72
CA PRO A 557 -7.51 14.92 6.85
C PRO A 557 -5.98 14.88 6.83
N LYS A 558 -5.33 15.72 6.02
CA LYS A 558 -3.86 15.82 6.02
C LYS A 558 -3.34 16.24 7.38
N ILE A 559 -3.74 17.41 7.88
CA ILE A 559 -3.26 17.95 9.17
C ILE A 559 -3.49 16.95 10.31
N ILE A 560 -4.67 16.34 10.37
CA ILE A 560 -5.03 15.33 11.37
C ILE A 560 -4.09 14.13 11.32
N THR A 561 -3.87 13.56 10.13
CA THR A 561 -3.03 12.38 9.96
C THR A 561 -1.55 12.68 10.15
N THR A 562 -1.05 13.85 9.73
CA THR A 562 0.32 14.32 10.03
C THR A 562 0.56 14.33 11.53
N LEU A 563 -0.31 15.00 12.30
CA LEU A 563 -0.16 15.15 13.75
C LEU A 563 -0.24 13.81 14.49
N ILE A 564 -1.17 12.93 14.09
CA ILE A 564 -1.33 11.63 14.75
C ILE A 564 -0.17 10.69 14.41
N VAL A 565 0.28 10.61 13.15
CA VAL A 565 1.44 9.77 12.79
C VAL A 565 2.72 10.25 13.47
N TRP A 566 2.93 11.57 13.52
CA TRP A 566 4.05 12.18 14.24
C TRP A 566 4.02 11.88 15.75
N GLY A 567 2.85 12.02 16.40
CA GLY A 567 2.68 11.78 17.82
C GLY A 567 2.58 10.30 18.23
N ALA A 568 2.17 9.40 17.33
CA ALA A 568 1.87 8.00 17.64
C ALA A 568 3.11 7.21 18.06
N TYR A 569 4.26 7.35 17.38
CA TYR A 569 5.45 6.59 17.78
C TYR A 569 6.03 7.04 19.14
N PRO A 570 6.26 8.34 19.39
CA PRO A 570 6.79 8.80 20.67
C PRO A 570 5.92 8.44 21.89
N THR A 571 4.60 8.34 21.72
CA THR A 571 3.64 8.11 22.82
C THR A 571 3.15 6.66 22.94
N TRP A 572 2.67 6.07 21.84
CA TRP A 572 2.08 4.71 21.81
C TRP A 572 3.10 3.66 21.34
N GLY A 573 3.92 4.02 20.36
CA GLY A 573 5.00 3.16 19.85
C GLY A 573 6.04 2.80 20.90
N SER A 574 6.45 3.77 21.72
CA SER A 574 7.40 3.58 22.83
C SER A 574 6.90 2.64 23.95
N TYR A 575 5.58 2.48 24.10
CA TYR A 575 4.98 1.53 25.05
C TYR A 575 4.92 0.10 24.48
N ILE A 576 4.57 -0.04 23.19
CA ILE A 576 4.45 -1.34 22.51
C ILE A 576 5.82 -1.92 22.17
N PHE A 577 6.63 -1.11 21.51
CA PHE A 577 7.97 -1.47 21.11
C PHE A 577 8.90 -1.09 22.25
N SER A 578 9.16 -2.06 23.15
CA SER A 578 10.24 -1.93 24.13
C SER A 578 11.48 -1.37 23.42
N PRO A 579 12.16 -0.36 24.01
CA PRO A 579 13.41 0.15 23.47
C PRO A 579 14.34 -1.02 23.17
N LEU A 580 15.03 -0.99 22.03
CA LEU A 580 16.03 -2.00 21.70
C LEU A 580 17.19 -1.82 22.70
N GLU A 581 17.11 -2.58 23.79
CA GLU A 581 17.96 -2.46 24.97
C GLU A 581 19.43 -2.51 24.54
N ASN A 582 20.09 -1.35 24.65
CA ASN A 582 21.44 -1.09 24.15
C ASN A 582 21.79 -1.87 22.89
N ALA A 583 21.17 -1.50 21.76
CA ALA A 583 21.65 -1.97 20.47
C ALA A 583 23.16 -1.72 20.37
N ASP A 584 23.94 -2.79 20.21
CA ASP A 584 25.38 -2.82 19.97
C ASP A 584 25.78 -2.20 18.60
N VAL A 585 25.01 -1.21 18.13
CA VAL A 585 25.37 -0.26 17.07
C VAL A 585 26.65 0.50 17.44
N SER A 586 26.95 0.61 18.75
CA SER A 586 28.24 1.09 19.25
C SER A 586 29.40 0.08 19.09
N GLN A 587 29.16 -1.24 19.00
CA GLN A 587 30.25 -2.24 18.97
C GLN A 587 31.02 -2.27 17.64
N VAL A 588 30.40 -1.89 16.52
CA VAL A 588 31.14 -1.72 15.25
C VAL A 588 32.16 -0.57 15.34
N SER A 589 31.93 0.41 16.23
CA SER A 589 32.92 1.44 16.59
C SER A 589 33.73 1.11 17.86
N ALA A 590 33.29 0.21 18.73
CA ALA A 590 33.96 -0.08 20.00
C ALA A 590 35.08 -1.12 19.90
N VAL A 591 35.17 -1.90 18.82
CA VAL A 591 36.39 -2.68 18.50
C VAL A 591 37.58 -1.77 18.17
N ALA A 592 37.34 -0.47 17.90
CA ALA A 592 38.37 0.56 17.81
C ALA A 592 38.77 1.18 19.17
N LYS A 593 38.33 0.63 20.32
CA LYS A 593 39.02 0.90 21.59
C LYS A 593 40.32 0.11 21.61
N ASN A 594 41.44 0.83 21.65
CA ASN A 594 42.81 0.30 21.76
C ASN A 594 42.88 -0.90 22.73
N VAL A 595 42.92 -2.12 22.18
CA VAL A 595 43.14 -3.33 22.98
C VAL A 595 44.63 -3.40 23.32
N THR A 596 44.99 -2.90 24.50
CA THR A 596 46.32 -3.06 25.06
C THR A 596 46.54 -4.52 25.46
N LEU A 597 47.06 -5.29 24.52
CA LEU A 597 47.52 -6.67 24.75
C LEU A 597 48.77 -6.65 25.63
N ASN A 598 48.76 -7.46 26.70
CA ASN A 598 49.89 -7.54 27.61
C ASN A 598 50.85 -8.63 27.10
N CYS A 599 51.90 -8.19 26.38
CA CYS A 599 52.88 -9.05 25.72
C CYS A 599 54.20 -9.02 26.49
N ASN A 600 54.54 -10.07 27.22
CA ASN A 600 55.79 -10.16 27.98
C ASN A 600 56.94 -10.65 27.08
N ILE A 601 57.53 -9.76 26.28
CA ILE A 601 58.62 -10.07 25.35
C ILE A 601 59.69 -8.97 25.35
N THR A 602 60.96 -9.35 25.31
CA THR A 602 62.11 -8.43 25.25
C THR A 602 62.49 -8.10 23.79
N ALA A 603 63.08 -6.93 23.56
CA ALA A 603 63.43 -6.47 22.21
C ALA A 603 64.38 -7.42 21.45
N GLN A 604 65.26 -8.13 22.16
CA GLN A 604 66.14 -9.16 21.59
C GLN A 604 65.40 -10.43 21.15
N ALA A 605 64.25 -10.76 21.77
CA ALA A 605 63.48 -11.94 21.42
C ALA A 605 62.65 -11.76 20.13
N LEU A 606 62.21 -10.54 19.81
CA LEU A 606 61.51 -10.27 18.55
C LEU A 606 62.38 -10.62 17.33
N THR A 607 63.67 -10.26 17.34
CA THR A 607 64.55 -10.52 16.18
C THR A 607 64.79 -12.00 15.89
N ALA A 608 64.52 -12.89 16.85
CA ALA A 608 64.66 -14.35 16.70
C ALA A 608 63.35 -15.07 16.34
N ALA A 609 62.18 -14.52 16.66
CA ALA A 609 60.88 -15.20 16.50
C ALA A 609 59.82 -14.28 15.88
N ARG A 610 59.31 -14.65 14.69
CA ARG A 610 58.25 -13.89 13.97
C ARG A 610 56.88 -13.93 14.64
N ASN A 611 56.63 -14.91 15.51
CA ASN A 611 55.35 -15.15 16.17
C ASN A 611 55.56 -15.14 17.69
N PHE A 612 54.70 -14.44 18.43
CA PHE A 612 54.69 -14.39 19.89
C PHE A 612 53.26 -14.39 20.42
N THR A 613 53.06 -14.79 21.68
CA THR A 613 51.72 -14.88 22.30
C THR A 613 51.50 -13.76 23.31
N CYS A 614 50.31 -13.15 23.29
CA CYS A 614 49.91 -12.12 24.25
C CYS A 614 48.66 -12.51 25.03
N GLY A 615 48.57 -12.05 26.28
CA GLY A 615 47.40 -12.27 27.13
C GLY A 615 46.30 -11.24 26.87
N LEU A 616 45.05 -11.70 26.88
CA LEU A 616 43.86 -10.85 26.82
C LEU A 616 43.57 -10.19 28.18
N PRO A 617 43.06 -8.94 28.21
CA PRO A 617 42.63 -8.30 29.45
C PRO A 617 41.42 -9.03 30.07
N LYS A 618 41.37 -9.09 31.40
CA LYS A 618 40.29 -9.75 32.15
C LYS A 618 38.96 -9.06 31.86
N GLY A 619 38.03 -9.78 31.21
CA GLY A 619 36.73 -9.27 30.78
C GLY A 619 36.32 -9.73 29.38
N VAL A 620 37.26 -10.21 28.55
CA VAL A 620 36.98 -10.77 27.22
C VAL A 620 36.84 -12.29 27.31
N ASN A 621 35.62 -12.81 27.12
CA ASN A 621 35.36 -14.26 27.06
C ASN A 621 35.82 -14.84 25.71
N ALA A 622 37.10 -15.18 25.61
CA ALA A 622 37.64 -16.07 24.58
C ALA A 622 37.99 -17.44 25.20
N THR A 623 37.67 -18.53 24.49
CA THR A 623 37.85 -19.91 24.97
C THR A 623 39.30 -20.36 25.10
N SER A 624 40.27 -19.53 24.71
CA SER A 624 41.69 -19.65 25.03
C SER A 624 42.26 -18.26 25.32
N GLY A 625 42.87 -18.07 26.50
CA GLY A 625 43.35 -16.76 26.98
C GLY A 625 44.63 -16.21 26.32
N LEU A 626 45.02 -16.74 25.17
CA LEU A 626 46.27 -16.44 24.47
C LEU A 626 45.99 -16.15 22.98
N VAL A 627 46.48 -15.01 22.50
CA VAL A 627 46.41 -14.61 21.08
C VAL A 627 47.80 -14.68 20.48
N SER A 628 47.96 -15.38 19.36
CA SER A 628 49.20 -15.39 18.59
C SER A 628 49.29 -14.16 17.69
N CYS A 629 50.30 -13.34 17.91
CA CYS A 629 50.61 -12.13 17.15
C CYS A 629 51.82 -12.37 16.26
N SER A 630 51.79 -11.85 15.03
CA SER A 630 52.93 -11.79 14.12
C SER A 630 53.23 -10.33 13.78
N TYR A 631 54.51 -9.98 13.67
CA TYR A 631 54.94 -8.61 13.37
C TYR A 631 55.68 -8.55 12.02
N SER A 632 55.51 -7.45 11.29
CA SER A 632 56.28 -7.15 10.09
C SER A 632 57.09 -5.87 10.30
N LEU A 633 58.40 -5.95 10.10
CA LEU A 633 59.28 -4.78 10.07
C LEU A 633 59.06 -4.03 8.74
N PHE A 634 58.30 -2.94 8.79
CA PHE A 634 58.40 -1.90 7.77
C PHE A 634 59.79 -1.24 7.91
N ARG A 635 60.68 -1.52 6.96
CA ARG A 635 61.78 -0.60 6.65
C ARG A 635 61.19 0.57 5.87
N GLY A 636 61.28 1.77 6.43
CA GLY A 636 61.08 3.02 5.69
C GLY A 636 62.25 3.31 4.77
#